data_AF-A0A438CXQ8-F1
#
_entry.id   AF-A0A438CXQ8-F1
#
_cell.length_a   1.000
_cell.length_b   1.000
_cell.length_c   1.000
_cell.angle_alpha   90.00
_cell.angle_beta   90.00
_cell.angle_gamma   90.00
#
_symmetry.space_group_name_H-M   'P 1'
#
loop_
_entity.id
_entity.type
_entity.pdbx_description
1 polymer ?
#
loop_
_entity_poly.entity_id
_entity_poly.type
_entity_poly.pdbx_seq_one_letter_code
_entity_poly.pdbx_strand_id
1 'polypeptide(L)'
;MPYINPKLVPPVISPRILCKREGFVQKVKEEEGEGCNVYGFLEVNKVAGNFHFSPGKGFYQSNIHVNDLLAISKDGYNISHRINKLAFGDHFPGVVNPLDGAQWFQDAPDGMYQYFIKVVPTIYTDIRGHTIQSNQFSVTEHFRSAEPGRPHSLPGVYFFYDLSPIKVTSKEEHSSFLHFMTNICAIVGGIFTVSGIIDSFVYHGHKAIKKKMELGKFS
;
A
#
# COMPACT_ATOMS: atom_id res chain seq x y z
N MET A 1 50.73 60.16 -7.36
CA MET A 1 49.44 60.73 -6.92
C MET A 1 48.95 61.69 -7.99
N PRO A 2 47.63 61.93 -8.14
CA PRO A 2 46.49 61.04 -7.89
C PRO A 2 46.15 60.30 -9.23
N TYR A 3 44.95 59.95 -9.70
CA TYR A 3 43.59 59.74 -9.13
C TYR A 3 42.85 58.65 -9.97
N ILE A 4 41.55 58.44 -9.73
CA ILE A 4 40.67 57.48 -10.43
C ILE A 4 39.30 58.15 -10.68
N ASN A 5 38.69 57.97 -11.86
CA ASN A 5 37.26 57.60 -12.03
C ASN A 5 36.77 57.61 -13.50
N PRO A 6 36.53 56.45 -14.12
CA PRO A 6 35.46 56.29 -15.10
C PRO A 6 34.12 56.09 -14.36
N LYS A 7 33.14 56.97 -14.55
CA LYS A 7 31.80 56.82 -13.94
C LYS A 7 31.05 55.65 -14.59
N LEU A 8 31.10 54.47 -13.97
CA LEU A 8 30.12 53.41 -14.20
C LEU A 8 28.76 53.88 -13.68
N VAL A 9 27.83 54.16 -14.59
CA VAL A 9 26.40 54.28 -14.25
C VAL A 9 25.89 52.86 -13.99
N PRO A 10 25.38 52.53 -12.79
CA PRO A 10 24.83 51.20 -12.54
C PRO A 10 23.58 50.98 -13.40
N PRO A 11 23.44 49.85 -14.11
CA PRO A 11 22.18 49.51 -14.74
C PRO A 11 21.11 49.34 -13.65
N VAL A 12 19.97 50.01 -13.82
CA VAL A 12 18.85 49.92 -12.86
C VAL A 12 18.40 48.46 -12.78
N ILE A 13 18.57 47.84 -11.61
CA ILE A 13 18.16 46.45 -11.34
C ILE A 13 16.64 46.43 -11.19
N SER A 14 15.93 46.49 -12.31
CA SER A 14 14.53 46.12 -12.40
C SER A 14 14.43 44.60 -12.18
N PRO A 15 13.65 44.11 -11.20
CA PRO A 15 13.49 42.67 -10.98
C PRO A 15 12.78 42.04 -12.18
N ARG A 16 13.55 41.37 -13.04
CA ARG A 16 13.01 40.72 -14.24
C ARG A 16 12.18 39.51 -13.84
N ILE A 17 10.85 39.66 -13.91
CA ILE A 17 9.90 38.54 -13.87
C ILE A 17 10.07 37.72 -15.17
N LEU A 18 11.06 36.82 -15.17
CA LEU A 18 11.54 36.15 -16.39
C LEU A 18 10.46 35.27 -17.05
N CYS A 19 9.59 34.65 -16.24
CA CYS A 19 8.55 33.73 -16.70
C CYS A 19 7.27 34.43 -17.22
N LYS A 20 7.11 35.75 -17.09
CA LYS A 20 5.85 36.43 -17.48
C LYS A 20 5.60 36.45 -19.00
N ARG A 21 6.63 36.14 -19.80
CA ARG A 21 6.53 35.98 -21.27
C ARG A 21 6.22 34.56 -21.74
N GLU A 22 6.34 33.54 -20.88
CA GLU A 22 6.07 32.14 -21.25
C GLU A 22 4.59 31.74 -21.13
N GLY A 23 3.74 32.62 -20.59
CA GLY A 23 2.34 32.29 -20.27
C GLY A 23 2.19 31.25 -19.14
N PHE A 24 3.27 30.86 -18.45
CA PHE A 24 3.26 29.78 -17.45
C PHE A 24 2.22 29.98 -16.35
N VAL A 25 2.14 31.19 -15.78
CA VAL A 25 1.14 31.55 -14.75
C VAL A 25 -0.28 31.58 -15.33
N GLN A 26 -0.44 31.77 -16.63
CA GLN A 26 -1.76 31.74 -17.29
C GLN A 26 -2.21 30.29 -17.51
N LYS A 27 -1.31 29.40 -17.96
CA LYS A 27 -1.59 27.96 -18.11
C LYS A 27 -1.96 27.28 -16.80
N VAL A 28 -1.20 27.54 -15.72
CA VAL A 28 -1.51 27.00 -14.38
C VAL A 28 -2.89 27.46 -13.88
N LYS A 29 -3.44 28.57 -14.41
CA LYS A 29 -4.82 29.04 -14.14
C LYS A 29 -5.86 28.49 -15.10
N GLU A 30 -5.47 28.06 -16.29
CA GLU A 30 -6.33 27.38 -17.27
C GLU A 30 -6.45 25.88 -16.95
N GLU A 31 -5.46 25.32 -16.25
CA GLU A 31 -5.41 23.97 -15.68
C GLU A 31 -6.05 23.89 -14.26
N GLU A 32 -6.67 24.98 -13.75
CA GLU A 32 -7.34 25.01 -12.44
C GLU A 32 -8.55 24.06 -12.39
N GLY A 33 -8.37 22.91 -11.74
CA GLY A 33 -9.39 21.85 -11.60
C GLY A 33 -9.10 20.60 -12.42
N GLU A 34 -8.06 20.59 -13.25
CA GLU A 34 -7.61 19.37 -13.95
C GLU A 34 -6.82 18.43 -13.02
N GLY A 35 -6.80 17.14 -13.36
CA GLY A 35 -6.11 16.10 -12.59
C GLY A 35 -5.21 15.24 -13.48
N CYS A 36 -3.98 14.98 -13.03
CA CYS A 36 -3.00 14.19 -13.79
C CYS A 36 -3.17 12.68 -13.54
N ASN A 37 -3.27 11.89 -14.60
CA ASN A 37 -3.28 10.42 -14.54
C ASN A 37 -1.91 9.85 -14.94
N VAL A 38 -1.09 9.49 -13.95
CA VAL A 38 0.26 8.93 -14.18
C VAL A 38 0.20 7.40 -14.21
N TYR A 39 0.78 6.80 -15.25
CA TYR A 39 0.97 5.36 -15.38
C TYR A 39 2.36 5.05 -15.96
N GLY A 40 2.92 3.88 -15.63
CA GLY A 40 4.22 3.46 -16.10
C GLY A 40 4.87 2.44 -15.18
N PHE A 41 6.16 2.18 -15.40
CA PHE A 41 7.00 1.33 -14.58
C PHE A 41 8.29 2.08 -14.23
N LEU A 42 8.84 1.83 -13.05
CA LEU A 42 10.08 2.44 -12.57
C LEU A 42 11.06 1.35 -12.16
N GLU A 43 12.17 1.23 -12.89
CA GLU A 43 13.28 0.37 -12.49
C GLU A 43 14.06 1.06 -11.36
N VAL A 44 14.18 0.39 -10.21
CA VAL A 44 14.89 0.89 -9.03
C VAL A 44 15.91 -0.11 -8.53
N ASN A 45 16.97 0.40 -7.91
CA ASN A 45 17.93 -0.42 -7.18
C ASN A 45 17.24 -1.11 -5.99
N LYS A 46 17.63 -2.35 -5.68
CA LYS A 46 17.12 -3.14 -4.55
C LYS A 46 17.74 -2.67 -3.22
N VAL A 47 17.46 -1.43 -2.85
CA VAL A 47 17.88 -0.74 -1.62
C VAL A 47 16.74 0.15 -1.10
N ALA A 48 16.87 0.70 0.10
CA ALA A 48 15.94 1.72 0.59
C ALA A 48 16.00 3.00 -0.27
N GLY A 49 14.85 3.59 -0.59
CA GLY A 49 14.76 4.75 -1.47
C GLY A 49 13.43 5.49 -1.35
N ASN A 50 13.22 6.49 -2.21
CA ASN A 50 11.94 7.16 -2.34
C ASN A 50 11.68 7.62 -3.78
N PHE A 51 10.41 7.78 -4.12
CA PHE A 51 9.94 8.58 -5.25
C PHE A 51 8.79 9.48 -4.77
N HIS A 52 8.56 10.61 -5.43
CA HIS A 52 7.53 11.56 -5.01
C HIS A 52 6.95 12.36 -6.17
N PHE A 53 5.72 12.84 -5.98
CA PHE A 53 5.03 13.75 -6.88
C PHE A 53 4.76 15.06 -6.14
N SER A 54 5.34 16.15 -6.63
CA SER A 54 5.23 17.49 -6.06
C SER A 54 4.94 18.51 -7.16
N PRO A 55 4.12 19.55 -6.93
CA PRO A 55 3.86 20.58 -7.92
C PRO A 55 5.13 21.41 -8.21
N GLY A 56 5.40 21.65 -9.49
CA GLY A 56 6.56 22.42 -9.93
C GLY A 56 7.10 21.98 -11.30
N LYS A 57 8.02 22.78 -11.88
CA LYS A 57 8.80 22.33 -13.05
C LYS A 57 9.87 21.34 -12.56
N GLY A 58 9.74 20.05 -12.92
CA GLY A 58 10.77 19.04 -12.63
C GLY A 58 12.07 19.35 -13.39
N PHE A 59 13.19 19.53 -12.66
CA PHE A 59 14.45 19.98 -13.23
C PHE A 59 15.65 19.10 -12.83
N TYR A 60 16.50 18.83 -13.83
CA TYR A 60 17.78 18.10 -13.70
C TYR A 60 18.96 19.00 -13.25
N GLN A 61 18.70 20.18 -12.68
CA GLN A 61 19.73 21.12 -12.22
C GLN A 61 19.43 21.63 -10.80
N SER A 62 20.44 21.56 -9.93
CA SER A 62 20.34 21.60 -8.47
C SER A 62 20.01 22.95 -7.82
N ASN A 63 19.77 24.01 -8.60
CA ASN A 63 19.92 25.41 -8.14
C ASN A 63 18.65 26.27 -8.26
N ILE A 64 17.46 25.68 -8.07
CA ILE A 64 16.22 26.47 -7.85
C ILE A 64 16.05 26.72 -6.35
N HIS A 65 15.93 27.99 -5.95
CA HIS A 65 15.63 28.35 -4.57
C HIS A 65 14.19 27.97 -4.22
N VAL A 66 13.95 27.45 -3.02
CA VAL A 66 12.61 27.10 -2.52
C VAL A 66 11.59 28.26 -2.60
N ASN A 67 12.08 29.50 -2.57
CA ASN A 67 11.28 30.71 -2.74
C ASN A 67 10.55 30.82 -4.10
N ASP A 68 11.08 30.24 -5.19
CA ASP A 68 10.43 30.33 -6.51
C ASP A 68 9.15 29.47 -6.59
N LEU A 69 9.08 28.35 -5.85
CA LEU A 69 7.85 27.55 -5.73
C LEU A 69 6.80 28.29 -4.88
N LEU A 70 7.23 28.90 -3.78
CA LEU A 70 6.38 29.69 -2.88
C LEU A 70 5.85 30.99 -3.54
N ALA A 71 6.46 31.43 -4.64
CA ALA A 71 6.01 32.61 -5.39
C ALA A 71 4.88 32.32 -6.41
N ILE A 72 4.58 31.05 -6.69
CA ILE A 72 3.63 30.63 -7.73
C ILE A 72 2.20 30.45 -7.20
N SER A 73 2.05 30.03 -5.94
CA SER A 73 0.76 29.68 -5.32
C SER A 73 0.51 30.52 -4.05
N LYS A 74 -0.49 31.41 -4.10
CA LYS A 74 -1.00 32.08 -2.87
C LYS A 74 -2.15 31.33 -2.20
N ASP A 75 -2.78 30.43 -2.94
CA ASP A 75 -4.06 29.79 -2.58
C ASP A 75 -3.89 28.30 -2.22
N GLY A 76 -2.64 27.86 -2.03
CA GLY A 76 -2.23 26.49 -1.70
C GLY A 76 -2.19 25.52 -2.88
N TYR A 77 -1.65 24.33 -2.66
CA TYR A 77 -1.67 23.23 -3.62
C TYR A 77 -2.59 22.08 -3.18
N ASN A 78 -3.36 21.56 -4.14
CA ASN A 78 -4.16 20.34 -3.96
C ASN A 78 -3.32 19.10 -4.28
N ILE A 79 -3.13 18.23 -3.29
CA ILE A 79 -2.43 16.94 -3.34
C ILE A 79 -3.37 15.76 -3.06
N SER A 80 -4.70 15.98 -3.16
CA SER A 80 -5.69 14.90 -3.21
C SER A 80 -5.41 13.97 -4.40
N HIS A 81 -5.47 12.66 -4.20
CA HIS A 81 -5.05 11.70 -5.21
C HIS A 81 -5.71 10.33 -5.06
N ARG A 82 -5.64 9.54 -6.14
CA ARG A 82 -6.10 8.15 -6.20
C ARG A 82 -5.00 7.26 -6.74
N ILE A 83 -4.63 6.23 -5.98
CA ILE A 83 -3.73 5.18 -6.44
C ILE A 83 -4.58 4.13 -7.14
N ASN A 84 -4.56 4.12 -8.47
CA ASN A 84 -5.33 3.14 -9.25
C ASN A 84 -4.74 1.72 -9.10
N LYS A 85 -3.40 1.61 -9.12
CA LYS A 85 -2.66 0.37 -8.88
C LYS A 85 -1.21 0.67 -8.46
N LEU A 86 -0.65 -0.08 -7.52
CA LEU A 86 0.78 -0.07 -7.20
C LEU A 86 1.26 -1.49 -6.84
N ALA A 87 2.29 -1.97 -7.52
CA ALA A 87 2.85 -3.31 -7.32
C ALA A 87 4.39 -3.29 -7.40
N PHE A 88 5.04 -4.22 -6.72
CA PHE A 88 6.51 -4.35 -6.68
C PHE A 88 6.95 -5.68 -7.29
N GLY A 89 7.19 -5.70 -8.60
CA GLY A 89 7.49 -6.91 -9.36
C GLY A 89 6.26 -7.61 -9.92
N ASP A 90 6.41 -8.88 -10.31
CA ASP A 90 5.42 -9.62 -11.10
C ASP A 90 4.16 -10.00 -10.30
N HIS A 91 3.00 -10.04 -10.97
CA HIS A 91 1.78 -10.52 -10.34
C HIS A 91 1.82 -12.05 -10.13
N PHE A 92 1.36 -12.51 -8.97
CA PHE A 92 1.18 -13.93 -8.66
C PHE A 92 -0.21 -14.17 -8.00
N PRO A 93 -0.79 -15.38 -8.11
CA PRO A 93 -2.10 -15.70 -7.55
C PRO A 93 -2.21 -15.40 -6.05
N GLY A 94 -3.34 -14.82 -5.64
CA GLY A 94 -3.62 -14.49 -4.24
C GLY A 94 -2.94 -13.23 -3.70
N VAL A 95 -2.09 -12.53 -4.46
CA VAL A 95 -1.53 -11.25 -4.01
C VAL A 95 -2.60 -10.16 -3.95
N VAL A 96 -2.62 -9.41 -2.83
CA VAL A 96 -3.46 -8.22 -2.64
C VAL A 96 -2.56 -7.07 -2.24
N ASN A 97 -2.49 -6.03 -3.08
CA ASN A 97 -1.70 -4.84 -2.80
C ASN A 97 -2.54 -3.87 -1.94
N PRO A 98 -2.04 -3.37 -0.79
CA PRO A 98 -2.84 -2.53 0.12
C PRO A 98 -3.19 -1.14 -0.43
N LEU A 99 -2.58 -0.70 -1.53
CA LEU A 99 -2.85 0.61 -2.16
C LEU A 99 -3.63 0.53 -3.49
N ASP A 100 -4.02 -0.67 -3.95
CA ASP A 100 -4.80 -0.80 -5.19
C ASP A 100 -6.22 -0.25 -4.98
N GLY A 101 -6.51 0.91 -5.59
CA GLY A 101 -7.78 1.62 -5.48
C GLY A 101 -7.84 2.67 -4.37
N ALA A 102 -6.78 2.83 -3.57
CA ALA A 102 -6.72 3.76 -2.44
C ALA A 102 -6.93 5.23 -2.89
N GLN A 103 -7.59 6.01 -2.04
CA GLN A 103 -7.97 7.40 -2.29
C GLN A 103 -7.73 8.23 -1.04
N TRP A 104 -7.15 9.42 -1.20
CA TRP A 104 -7.04 10.40 -0.14
C TRP A 104 -7.39 11.80 -0.66
N PHE A 105 -8.16 12.53 0.14
CA PHE A 105 -8.61 13.88 -0.12
C PHE A 105 -8.04 14.81 0.94
N GLN A 106 -7.65 16.02 0.53
CA GLN A 106 -6.94 16.97 1.37
C GLN A 106 -7.89 17.88 2.15
N ASP A 107 -8.00 17.66 3.46
CA ASP A 107 -8.81 18.50 4.35
C ASP A 107 -8.12 19.83 4.75
N ALA A 108 -6.78 19.88 4.67
CA ALA A 108 -5.97 21.01 5.15
C ALA A 108 -5.10 21.62 4.04
N PRO A 109 -5.10 22.95 3.85
CA PRO A 109 -4.27 23.60 2.83
C PRO A 109 -2.78 23.39 3.12
N ASP A 110 -2.02 23.09 2.07
CA ASP A 110 -0.59 22.80 2.03
C ASP A 110 -0.08 21.74 3.04
N GLY A 111 0.41 20.63 2.49
CA GLY A 111 1.07 19.59 3.28
C GLY A 111 1.73 18.52 2.41
N MET A 112 2.44 17.61 3.07
CA MET A 112 3.00 16.42 2.43
C MET A 112 2.28 15.17 2.93
N TYR A 113 1.90 14.29 2.01
CA TYR A 113 1.35 12.98 2.32
C TYR A 113 2.44 11.92 2.12
N GLN A 114 2.69 11.08 3.12
CA GLN A 114 3.81 10.13 3.14
C GLN A 114 3.32 8.68 3.25
N TYR A 115 3.64 7.88 2.24
CA TYR A 115 3.52 6.42 2.26
C TYR A 115 4.86 5.80 2.63
N PHE A 116 4.89 5.07 3.75
CA PHE A 116 6.02 4.26 4.17
C PHE A 116 5.76 2.80 3.80
N ILE A 117 6.37 2.36 2.69
CA ILE A 117 6.21 1.04 2.10
C ILE A 117 7.32 0.11 2.60
N LYS A 118 6.94 -1.05 3.18
CA LYS A 118 7.87 -2.14 3.49
C LYS A 118 7.66 -3.28 2.51
N VAL A 119 8.60 -3.44 1.59
CA VAL A 119 8.59 -4.43 0.51
C VAL A 119 9.16 -5.75 1.02
N VAL A 120 8.43 -6.84 0.84
CA VAL A 120 8.75 -8.18 1.36
C VAL A 120 9.00 -9.14 0.19
N PRO A 121 10.27 -9.52 -0.08
CA PRO A 121 10.59 -10.50 -1.11
C PRO A 121 9.80 -11.80 -0.92
N THR A 122 9.10 -12.23 -1.97
CA THR A 122 8.15 -13.34 -1.93
C THR A 122 8.42 -14.29 -3.08
N ILE A 123 8.72 -15.55 -2.76
CA ILE A 123 8.77 -16.63 -3.75
C ILE A 123 7.44 -17.36 -3.70
N TYR A 124 6.70 -17.37 -4.81
CA TYR A 124 5.48 -18.16 -4.98
C TYR A 124 5.82 -19.44 -5.78
N THR A 125 5.22 -20.57 -5.42
CA THR A 125 5.37 -21.85 -6.14
C THR A 125 4.01 -22.41 -6.51
N ASP A 126 3.75 -22.53 -7.81
CA ASP A 126 2.58 -23.17 -8.42
C ASP A 126 2.53 -24.68 -8.07
N ILE A 127 1.34 -25.29 -8.09
CA ILE A 127 1.13 -26.74 -7.90
C ILE A 127 1.96 -27.63 -8.86
N ARG A 128 2.40 -27.09 -10.00
CA ARG A 128 3.27 -27.75 -10.99
C ARG A 128 4.77 -27.50 -10.77
N GLY A 129 5.16 -26.81 -9.70
CA GLY A 129 6.55 -26.48 -9.37
C GLY A 129 7.13 -25.22 -10.04
N HIS A 130 6.34 -24.48 -10.84
CA HIS A 130 6.79 -23.20 -11.38
C HIS A 130 6.98 -22.18 -10.26
N THR A 131 8.16 -21.56 -10.19
CA THR A 131 8.47 -20.53 -9.19
C THR A 131 8.41 -19.13 -9.78
N ILE A 132 7.69 -18.23 -9.11
CA ILE A 132 7.63 -16.79 -9.41
C ILE A 132 8.36 -16.05 -8.30
N GLN A 133 9.30 -15.18 -8.65
CA GLN A 133 10.01 -14.32 -7.71
C GLN A 133 9.44 -12.90 -7.79
N SER A 134 8.68 -12.50 -6.79
CA SER A 134 8.05 -11.18 -6.73
C SER A 134 8.20 -10.58 -5.33
N ASN A 135 7.42 -9.55 -5.00
CA ASN A 135 7.37 -8.96 -3.67
C ASN A 135 5.92 -8.69 -3.28
N GLN A 136 5.64 -8.83 -1.98
CA GLN A 136 4.47 -8.24 -1.34
C GLN A 136 4.88 -6.92 -0.70
N PHE A 137 3.95 -6.12 -0.22
CA PHE A 137 4.29 -4.96 0.60
C PHE A 137 3.21 -4.63 1.64
N SER A 138 3.64 -4.09 2.77
CA SER A 138 2.77 -3.40 3.73
C SER A 138 3.06 -1.90 3.68
N VAL A 139 2.11 -1.10 4.18
CA VAL A 139 2.16 0.36 4.11
C VAL A 139 1.79 0.98 5.46
N THR A 140 2.38 2.13 5.76
CA THR A 140 1.94 3.02 6.83
C THR A 140 1.82 4.43 6.27
N GLU A 141 0.71 5.09 6.58
CA GLU A 141 0.34 6.40 6.03
C GLU A 141 0.57 7.50 7.06
N HIS A 142 1.04 8.67 6.60
CA HIS A 142 1.28 9.82 7.47
C HIS A 142 1.16 11.14 6.69
N PHE A 143 0.17 11.96 7.04
CA PHE A 143 0.05 13.32 6.56
C PHE A 143 0.77 14.31 7.49
N ARG A 144 1.42 15.33 6.92
CA ARG A 144 2.03 16.46 7.63
C ARG A 144 1.57 17.77 7.01
N SER A 145 0.81 18.55 7.77
CA SER A 145 0.38 19.90 7.41
C SER A 145 1.52 20.93 7.51
N ALA A 146 1.48 21.98 6.70
CA ALA A 146 2.42 23.09 6.72
C ALA A 146 2.15 24.07 7.88
N GLU A 147 2.54 23.69 9.09
CA GLU A 147 2.40 24.54 10.28
C GLU A 147 3.22 25.86 10.19
N PRO A 148 2.62 27.03 10.48
CA PRO A 148 3.34 28.29 10.55
C PRO A 148 4.48 28.26 11.58
N GLY A 149 5.72 28.50 11.12
CA GLY A 149 6.91 28.55 11.98
C GLY A 149 7.78 27.29 11.98
N ARG A 150 7.35 26.20 11.33
CA ARG A 150 8.25 25.11 10.91
C ARG A 150 8.81 25.40 9.52
N PRO A 151 10.02 24.90 9.15
CA PRO A 151 10.53 25.07 7.79
C PRO A 151 9.55 24.40 6.80
N HIS A 152 9.13 25.15 5.79
CA HIS A 152 8.11 24.71 4.83
C HIS A 152 8.53 23.39 4.16
N SER A 153 7.86 22.29 4.52
CA SER A 153 7.95 21.04 3.77
C SER A 153 7.33 21.23 2.40
N LEU A 154 8.03 20.80 1.35
CA LEU A 154 7.52 20.89 -0.01
C LEU A 154 6.26 20.02 -0.13
N PRO A 155 5.10 20.60 -0.52
CA PRO A 155 3.85 19.84 -0.61
C PRO A 155 3.96 18.78 -1.71
N GLY A 156 3.27 17.65 -1.51
CA GLY A 156 3.33 16.53 -2.44
C GLY A 156 3.04 15.17 -1.81
N VAL A 157 3.01 14.15 -2.66
CA VAL A 157 2.78 12.75 -2.29
C VAL A 157 4.11 12.00 -2.39
N TYR A 158 4.60 11.47 -1.28
CA TYR A 158 5.91 10.85 -1.15
C TYR A 158 5.78 9.36 -0.85
N PHE A 159 6.50 8.52 -1.59
CA PHE A 159 6.54 7.08 -1.45
C PHE A 159 7.95 6.65 -1.03
N PHE A 160 8.15 6.41 0.26
CA PHE A 160 9.38 5.87 0.82
C PHE A 160 9.28 4.35 0.81
N TYR A 161 10.19 3.66 0.12
CA TYR A 161 10.21 2.20 0.05
C TYR A 161 11.48 1.65 0.69
N ASP A 162 11.34 0.55 1.41
CA ASP A 162 12.44 -0.13 2.08
C ASP A 162 12.24 -1.65 2.03
N LEU A 163 13.34 -2.40 1.96
CA LEU A 163 13.33 -3.86 1.83
C LEU A 163 13.31 -4.52 3.21
N SER A 164 12.31 -5.36 3.45
CA SER A 164 12.27 -6.22 4.63
C SER A 164 13.41 -7.25 4.57
N PRO A 165 14.11 -7.50 5.70
CA PRO A 165 15.11 -8.57 5.80
C PRO A 165 14.47 -9.97 5.83
N ILE A 166 13.12 -10.06 5.85
CA ILE A 166 12.36 -11.31 5.87
C ILE A 166 11.90 -11.66 4.46
N LYS A 167 12.07 -12.91 4.05
CA LYS A 167 11.58 -13.47 2.78
C LYS A 167 10.42 -14.43 3.03
N VAL A 168 9.29 -14.20 2.35
CA VAL A 168 8.15 -15.12 2.34
C VAL A 168 8.34 -16.18 1.26
N THR A 169 7.96 -17.42 1.54
CA THR A 169 7.89 -18.50 0.53
C THR A 169 6.52 -19.13 0.59
N SER A 170 5.69 -18.87 -0.42
CA SER A 170 4.40 -19.51 -0.62
C SER A 170 4.56 -20.72 -1.54
N LYS A 171 3.83 -21.79 -1.23
CA LYS A 171 3.71 -22.99 -2.07
C LYS A 171 2.26 -23.41 -2.08
N GLU A 172 1.72 -23.63 -3.27
CA GLU A 172 0.45 -24.33 -3.41
C GLU A 172 0.72 -25.85 -3.43
N GLU A 173 0.13 -26.56 -2.47
CA GLU A 173 0.21 -28.01 -2.37
C GLU A 173 -1.21 -28.60 -2.42
N HIS A 174 -1.39 -29.70 -3.15
CA HIS A 174 -2.66 -30.42 -3.17
C HIS A 174 -2.83 -31.27 -1.90
N SER A 175 -3.94 -31.08 -1.20
CA SER A 175 -4.40 -31.99 -0.14
C SER A 175 -4.42 -33.43 -0.65
N SER A 176 -3.68 -34.33 0.01
CA SER A 176 -3.52 -35.70 -0.48
C SER A 176 -4.84 -36.48 -0.44
N PHE A 177 -5.02 -37.38 -1.42
CA PHE A 177 -6.17 -38.29 -1.46
C PHE A 177 -6.31 -39.15 -0.18
N LEU A 178 -5.18 -39.41 0.50
CA LEU A 178 -5.16 -40.10 1.79
C LEU A 178 -5.88 -39.29 2.88
N HIS A 179 -5.74 -37.97 2.95
CA HIS A 179 -6.51 -37.16 3.91
C HIS A 179 -8.03 -37.28 3.70
N PHE A 180 -8.47 -37.29 2.44
CA PHE A 180 -9.88 -37.50 2.10
C PHE A 180 -10.37 -38.90 2.52
N MET A 181 -9.59 -39.95 2.27
CA MET A 181 -9.91 -41.31 2.72
C MET A 181 -9.93 -41.46 4.24
N THR A 182 -8.97 -40.86 4.97
CA THR A 182 -8.96 -40.85 6.44
C THR A 182 -10.21 -40.17 7.00
N ASN A 183 -10.67 -39.07 6.38
CA ASN A 183 -11.91 -38.40 6.78
C ASN A 183 -13.15 -39.27 6.55
N ILE A 184 -13.24 -39.99 5.42
CA ILE A 184 -14.33 -40.96 5.19
C ILE A 184 -14.32 -42.07 6.25
N CYS A 185 -13.15 -42.67 6.52
CA CYS A 185 -13.01 -43.72 7.53
C CYS A 185 -13.39 -43.22 8.94
N ALA A 186 -13.03 -41.98 9.29
CA ALA A 186 -13.42 -41.36 10.56
C ALA A 186 -14.94 -41.16 10.68
N ILE A 187 -15.61 -40.70 9.60
CA ILE A 187 -17.07 -40.51 9.58
C ILE A 187 -17.78 -41.87 9.70
N VAL A 188 -17.40 -42.87 8.90
CA VAL A 188 -18.03 -44.20 8.91
C VAL A 188 -17.79 -44.93 10.25
N GLY A 189 -16.57 -44.89 10.77
CA GLY A 189 -16.22 -45.46 12.08
C GLY A 189 -16.98 -44.78 13.22
N GLY A 190 -17.07 -43.43 13.19
CA GLY A 190 -17.84 -42.65 14.16
C GLY A 190 -19.32 -43.03 14.17
N ILE A 191 -19.96 -43.12 13.00
CA ILE A 191 -21.36 -43.56 12.87
C ILE A 191 -21.54 -44.96 13.47
N PHE A 192 -20.70 -45.92 13.07
CA PHE A 192 -20.82 -47.31 13.54
C PHE A 192 -20.64 -47.43 15.06
N THR A 193 -19.69 -46.69 15.63
CA THR A 193 -19.48 -46.62 17.10
C THR A 193 -20.68 -46.00 17.82
N VAL A 194 -21.23 -44.88 17.31
CA VAL A 194 -22.42 -44.24 17.91
C VAL A 194 -23.65 -45.16 17.83
N SER A 195 -23.88 -45.82 16.69
CA SER A 195 -24.97 -46.80 16.54
C SER A 195 -24.84 -47.98 17.52
N GLY A 196 -23.64 -48.56 17.68
CA GLY A 196 -23.40 -49.66 18.61
C GLY A 196 -23.56 -49.25 20.09
N ILE A 197 -23.21 -48.01 20.44
CA ILE A 197 -23.46 -47.45 21.78
C ILE A 197 -24.97 -47.31 22.02
N ILE A 198 -25.72 -46.76 21.07
CA ILE A 198 -27.18 -46.58 21.19
C ILE A 198 -27.89 -47.94 21.31
N ASP A 199 -27.58 -48.91 20.44
CA ASP A 199 -28.18 -50.24 20.49
C ASP A 199 -27.91 -50.94 21.83
N SER A 200 -26.65 -50.90 22.31
CA SER A 200 -26.29 -51.46 23.61
C SER A 200 -27.06 -50.81 24.77
N PHE A 201 -27.23 -49.48 24.75
CA PHE A 201 -28.04 -48.78 25.77
C PHE A 201 -29.52 -49.18 25.70
N VAL A 202 -30.10 -49.28 24.50
CA VAL A 202 -31.51 -49.68 24.31
C VAL A 202 -31.74 -51.14 24.75
N TYR A 203 -30.87 -52.06 24.33
CA TYR A 203 -30.95 -53.48 24.71
C TYR A 203 -30.83 -53.67 26.23
N HIS A 204 -29.81 -53.07 26.86
CA HIS A 204 -29.63 -53.17 28.31
C HIS A 204 -30.73 -52.45 29.09
N GLY A 205 -31.21 -51.30 28.60
CA GLY A 205 -32.34 -50.57 29.19
C GLY A 205 -33.62 -51.40 29.17
N HIS A 206 -34.00 -51.93 28.00
CA HIS A 206 -35.19 -52.79 27.86
C HIS A 206 -35.09 -54.06 28.72
N LYS A 207 -33.92 -54.71 28.74
CA LYS A 207 -33.66 -55.91 29.57
C LYS A 207 -33.72 -55.61 31.07
N ALA A 208 -33.24 -54.44 31.51
CA ALA A 208 -33.31 -54.01 32.90
C ALA A 208 -34.75 -53.63 33.32
N ILE A 209 -35.51 -52.97 32.45
CA ILE A 209 -36.94 -52.64 32.68
C ILE A 209 -37.76 -53.94 32.77
N LYS A 210 -37.61 -54.86 31.79
CA LYS A 210 -38.31 -56.15 31.81
C LYS A 210 -37.99 -56.96 33.08
N LYS A 211 -36.72 -57.02 33.49
CA LYS A 211 -36.34 -57.69 34.75
C LYS A 211 -36.92 -57.01 35.99
N LYS A 212 -37.11 -55.68 36.00
CA LYS A 212 -37.81 -54.99 37.11
C LYS A 212 -39.32 -55.25 37.12
N MET A 213 -39.95 -55.38 35.95
CA MET A 213 -41.36 -55.79 35.83
C MET A 213 -41.56 -57.24 36.30
N GLU A 214 -40.70 -58.17 35.88
CA GLU A 214 -40.73 -59.59 36.28
C GLU A 214 -40.52 -59.79 37.79
N LEU A 215 -39.79 -58.87 38.45
CA LEU A 215 -39.62 -58.83 39.91
C LEU A 215 -40.74 -58.05 40.62
N GLY A 216 -41.85 -57.71 39.94
CA GLY A 216 -43.03 -57.05 40.51
C GLY A 216 -42.80 -55.62 41.02
N LYS A 217 -41.61 -55.04 40.81
CA LYS A 217 -41.15 -53.83 41.51
C LYS A 217 -41.52 -52.53 40.75
N PHE A 218 -42.79 -52.45 40.36
CA PHE A 218 -43.45 -51.28 39.76
C PHE A 218 -44.88 -51.11 40.32
N SER A 219 -45.03 -51.37 41.62
CA SER A 219 -46.09 -50.86 42.50
C SER A 219 -45.45 -50.24 43.74
#